data_AF-A0A2N3E9E4-F1
#
_entry.id   AF-A0A2N3E9E4-F1
#
_cell.length_a   1.000
_cell.length_b   1.000
_cell.length_c   1.000
_cell.angle_alpha   90.00
_cell.angle_beta   90.00
_cell.angle_gamma   90.00
#
_symmetry.space_group_name_H-M   'P 1'
#
loop_
_entity.id
_entity.type
_entity.pdbx_description
1 polymer ?
#
loop_
_entity_poly.entity_id
_entity_poly.type
_entity_poly.pdbx_seq_one_letter_code
_entity_poly.pdbx_strand_id
1 'polypeptide(L)' 'MLYAIVKAAISGILVMVVSETAKRSPAFGALIASLPLVSILAIVWLWRDTGDAERIAAHAEATFWYVIPSLPM' A
#
# COMPACT_ATOMS: atom_id res chain seq x y z
N MET A 1 -16.20 11.56 7.98
CA MET A 1 -15.67 12.15 6.72
C MET A 1 -14.23 12.59 6.84
N LEU A 2 -13.85 13.45 7.80
CA LEU A 2 -12.46 13.91 7.96
C LEU A 2 -11.44 12.76 8.04
N TYR A 3 -11.73 11.71 8.82
CA TYR A 3 -10.86 10.54 8.92
C TYR A 3 -10.60 9.84 7.57
N ALA A 4 -11.63 9.67 6.74
CA ALA A 4 -11.49 9.10 5.41
C ALA A 4 -10.68 10.00 4.47
N ILE A 5 -10.88 11.33 4.56
CA ILE A 5 -10.08 12.31 3.82
C ILE A 5 -8.61 12.22 4.20
N VAL A 6 -8.29 12.07 5.50
CA VAL A 6 -6.91 11.90 5.98
C VAL A 6 -6.29 10.61 5.42
N LYS A 7 -7.02 9.49 5.44
CA LYS A 7 -6.55 8.24 4.82
C LYS A 7 -6.25 8.42 3.33
N ALA A 8 -7.15 9.08 2.60
CA ALA A 8 -6.99 9.34 1.19
C ALA A 8 -5.79 10.26 0.91
N ALA A 9 -5.62 11.33 1.70
CA ALA A 9 -4.50 12.26 1.56
C ALA A 9 -3.15 11.58 1.80
N ILE A 10 -3.02 10.78 2.87
CA ILE A 10 -1.79 10.04 3.18
C ILE A 10 -1.47 9.03 2.06
N SER A 11 -2.49 8.31 1.58
CA SER A 11 -2.33 7.35 0.48
C SER A 11 -1.93 8.04 -0.83
N GLY A 12 -2.52 9.20 -1.12
CA GLY A 12 -2.17 10.02 -2.29
C GLY A 12 -0.75 10.58 -2.23
N ILE A 13 -0.30 11.03 -1.05
CA ILE A 13 1.09 11.47 -0.83
C ILE A 13 2.06 10.33 -1.10
N LEU A 14 1.75 9.11 -0.66
CA LEU A 14 2.58 7.93 -0.93
C LEU A 14 2.76 7.72 -2.45
N VAL A 15 1.65 7.71 -3.20
CA VAL A 15 1.68 7.53 -4.67
C VAL A 15 2.44 8.68 -5.36
N MET A 16 2.22 9.92 -4.90
CA MET A 16 2.95 11.09 -5.41
C MET A 16 4.46 10.94 -5.19
N VAL A 17 4.90 10.53 -4.00
CA VAL A 17 6.33 10.34 -3.70
C VAL A 17 6.95 9.27 -4.61
N VAL A 18 6.26 8.15 -4.82
CA VAL A 18 6.71 7.09 -5.74
C VAL A 18 6.85 7.62 -7.16
N SER A 19 5.83 8.31 -7.66
CA SER A 19 5.79 8.87 -9.03
C SER A 19 6.87 9.93 -9.25
N GLU A 20 7.01 10.89 -8.33
CA GLU A 20 8.02 11.95 -8.43
C GLU A 20 9.45 11.41 -8.32
N THR A 21 9.66 10.36 -7.52
CA THR A 21 10.97 9.71 -7.44
C THR A 21 11.31 8.96 -8.72
N ALA A 22 10.33 8.26 -9.30
CA ALA A 22 10.49 7.55 -10.58
C ALA A 22 10.81 8.51 -11.75
N LYS A 23 10.24 9.72 -11.76
CA LYS A 23 10.57 10.75 -12.76
C LYS A 23 12.04 11.18 -12.71
N ARG A 24 12.61 11.30 -11.51
CA ARG A 24 14.01 11.72 -11.32
C ARG A 24 15.00 10.58 -11.50
N SER A 25 14.64 9.39 -11.01
CA SER A 25 15.45 8.18 -11.13
C SER A 25 14.55 6.96 -11.29
N PRO A 26 14.46 6.39 -12.50
CA PRO A 26 13.62 5.21 -12.76
C PRO A 26 14.00 4.01 -11.88
N ALA A 27 15.29 3.78 -11.63
CA ALA A 27 15.78 2.68 -10.81
C ALA A 27 15.34 2.80 -9.34
N PHE A 28 15.49 3.99 -8.74
CA PHE A 28 15.01 4.23 -7.37
C PHE A 28 13.48 4.21 -7.29
N GLY A 29 12.79 4.76 -8.30
CA GLY A 29 11.34 4.69 -8.38
C GLY A 29 10.83 3.25 -8.42
N ALA A 30 11.46 2.38 -9.22
CA ALA A 30 11.14 0.95 -9.30
C ALA A 30 11.42 0.22 -7.98
N LEU A 31 12.51 0.56 -7.28
CA LEU A 31 12.80 0.01 -5.95
C LEU A 31 11.73 0.38 -4.93
N ILE A 32 11.29 1.64 -4.90
CA ILE A 32 10.25 2.08 -3.95
C ILE A 32 8.90 1.47 -4.34
N ALA A 33 8.57 1.42 -5.64
CA ALA A 33 7.32 0.85 -6.13
C ALA A 33 7.21 -0.67 -5.89
N SER A 34 8.34 -1.39 -5.85
CA SER A 34 8.34 -2.83 -5.55
C SER A 34 8.12 -3.14 -4.07
N LEU A 35 8.30 -2.16 -3.18
CA LEU A 35 7.96 -2.31 -1.77
C LEU A 35 6.43 -2.36 -1.61
N PRO A 36 5.89 -3.23 -0.75
CA PRO A 36 4.46 -3.36 -0.51
C PRO A 36 3.91 -2.23 0.38
N LEU A 37 4.33 -0.98 0.15
CA LEU A 37 4.00 0.17 1.00
C LEU A 37 2.49 0.42 1.10
N VAL A 38 1.78 0.27 -0.02
CA VAL A 38 0.32 0.40 -0.05
C VAL A 38 -0.35 -0.68 0.82
N SER A 39 0.16 -1.91 0.74
CA SER A 39 -0.36 -3.04 1.52
C SER A 39 -0.08 -2.86 3.02
N ILE A 40 1.13 -2.41 3.39
CA ILE A 40 1.46 -2.06 4.77
C ILE A 40 0.53 -0.96 5.29
N LEU A 41 0.31 0.10 4.50
CA LEU A 41 -0.57 1.19 4.88
C LEU A 41 -2.02 0.70 5.08
N ALA A 42 -2.50 -0.18 4.21
CA ALA A 42 -3.82 -0.81 4.35
C ALA A 42 -3.93 -1.63 5.64
N ILE A 43 -2.91 -2.43 5.99
CA ILE A 43 -2.86 -3.20 7.24
C ILE A 43 -2.90 -2.27 8.46
N VAL A 44 -2.13 -1.17 8.45
CA VAL A 44 -2.12 -0.18 9.55
C VAL A 44 -3.50 0.44 9.74
N TRP A 45 -4.17 0.81 8.65
CA TRP A 45 -5.52 1.36 8.73
C TRP A 45 -6.55 0.33 9.18
N LEU A 46 -6.44 -0.91 8.69
CA LEU A 46 -7.34 -2.00 9.06
C LEU A 46 -7.22 -2.29 10.55
N TRP A 47 -5.99 -2.42 11.07
CA TRP A 47 -5.75 -2.58 12.50
C TRP A 47 -6.35 -1.45 13.31
N ARG A 48 -6.12 -0.19 12.89
CA ARG A 48 -6.62 0.97 13.60
C ARG A 48 -8.15 1.04 13.63
N ASP A 49 -8.81 0.51 12.61
CA ASP A 49 -10.26 0.51 12.50
C ASP A 49 -10.91 -0.67 13.25
N THR A 50 -10.31 -1.87 13.21
CA THR A 50 -10.94 -3.09 13.71
C THR A 50 -10.31 -3.64 14.99
N GLY A 51 -9.02 -3.43 15.22
CA GLY A 51 -8.25 -4.09 16.28
C GLY A 51 -8.22 -5.62 16.15
N ASP A 52 -8.52 -6.15 14.97
CA ASP A 52 -8.74 -7.58 14.74
C ASP A 52 -7.53 -8.21 14.02
N ALA A 53 -6.79 -9.04 14.75
CA ALA A 53 -5.61 -9.72 14.25
C ALA A 53 -5.94 -10.80 13.22
N GLU A 54 -7.09 -11.47 13.33
CA GLU A 54 -7.51 -12.52 12.40
C GLU A 54 -7.85 -11.93 11.03
N ARG A 55 -8.51 -10.76 11.02
CA ARG A 55 -8.75 -10.01 9.77
C ARG A 55 -7.47 -9.54 9.11
N ILE A 56 -6.47 -9.12 9.89
CA ILE A 56 -5.16 -8.74 9.33
C ILE A 56 -4.46 -9.95 8.72
N ALA A 57 -4.47 -11.08 9.42
CA ALA A 57 -3.86 -12.32 8.93
C ALA A 57 -4.51 -12.76 7.61
N ALA A 58 -5.85 -12.80 7.57
CA ALA A 58 -6.59 -13.13 6.36
C ALA A 58 -6.30 -12.15 5.21
N HIS A 59 -6.20 -10.85 5.49
CA HIS A 59 -5.87 -9.85 4.47
C HIS A 59 -4.43 -10.01 3.94
N ALA A 60 -3.48 -10.29 4.82
CA ALA A 60 -2.08 -10.52 4.45
C ALA A 60 -1.93 -11.79 3.61
N GLU A 61 -2.58 -12.89 4.00
CA GLU A 61 -2.56 -14.16 3.25
C GLU A 61 -3.21 -13.99 1.87
N ALA A 62 -4.36 -13.33 1.79
CA ALA A 62 -5.02 -13.06 0.52
C ALA A 62 -4.13 -12.20 -0.39
N THR A 63 -3.49 -11.16 0.14
CA THR A 63 -2.58 -10.31 -0.63
C THR A 63 -1.39 -11.10 -1.16
N PHE A 64 -0.83 -12.00 -0.34
CA PHE A 64 0.27 -12.87 -0.75
C PHE A 64 -0.09 -13.72 -1.98
N TRP A 65 -1.25 -14.37 -1.98
CA TRP A 65 -1.70 -15.17 -3.11
C TRP A 65 -2.09 -14.34 -4.33
N TYR A 66 -2.70 -13.17 -4.13
CA TYR A 66 -3.16 -12.30 -5.21
C TYR A 66 -2.03 -11.55 -5.92
N VAL A 67 -0.80 -11.56 -5.40
CA VAL A 67 0.35 -11.04 -6.14
C VAL A 67 0.57 -11.81 -7.44
N ILE A 68 0.48 -13.15 -7.43
CA ILE A 68 0.75 -14.01 -8.58
C ILE A 68 -0.08 -13.60 -9.82
N PRO A 69 -1.42 -13.51 -9.75
CA PRO A 69 -2.23 -13.07 -10.90
C PRO A 69 -2.10 -11.57 -11.21
N SER A 70 -1.52 -10.76 -10.33
CA SER A 70 -1.39 -9.30 -10.53
C SER A 70 -0.10 -8.88 -11.23
N LEU A 71 0.86 -9.80 -11.38
CA LEU A 71 2.12 -9.50 -12.07
C LEU A 71 1.82 -9.13 -13.54
N PRO A 72 2.27 -7.96 -14.02
CA PRO A 72 2.13 -7.61 -15.43
C PRO A 72 3.00 -8.56 -16.26
N MET A 73 2.34 -9.42 -17.04
CA MET A 73 2.96 -10.31 -18.05
C MET A 73 3.23 -9.55 -19.34
#